data_AF-A0A7W1AQY5-F1
#
_entry.id   AF-A0A7W1AQY5-F1
#
_cell.length_a   1.000
_cell.length_b   1.000
_cell.length_c   1.000
_cell.angle_alpha   90.00
_cell.angle_beta   90.00
_cell.angle_gamma   90.00
#
_symmetry.space_group_name_H-M   'P 1'
#
loop_
_entity.id
_entity.type
_entity.pdbx_description
1 polymer ?
#
loop_
_entity_poly.entity_id
_entity_poly.type
_entity_poly.pdbx_seq_one_letter_code
_entity_poly.pdbx_strand_id
1 'polypeptide(L)' 'MEEMIVAGRITVNRMPAEVGQKVGPGDEVRINGELVHVRFAEPRARVLMYHKPAGEIVTRD' A
#
# COMPACT_ATOMS: atom_id res chain seq x y z
N MET A 1 0.09 -6.32 5.14
CA MET A 1 -0.65 -6.19 3.86
C MET A 1 -0.92 -7.55 3.25
N GLU A 2 0.08 -8.43 3.15
CA GLU A 2 -0.08 -9.82 2.66
C GLU A 2 -1.08 -10.65 3.49
N GLU A 3 -1.06 -10.56 4.82
CA GLU A 3 -2.04 -11.25 5.68
C GLU A 3 -3.49 -10.80 5.44
N MET A 4 -3.71 -9.55 5.03
CA MET A 4 -5.06 -9.04 4.72
C MET A 4 -5.59 -9.56 3.38
N ILE A 5 -4.69 -9.87 2.43
CA ILE A 5 -5.03 -10.52 1.15
C ILE A 5 -5.43 -11.97 1.41
N VAL A 6 -4.64 -12.70 2.21
CA VAL A 6 -4.90 -14.11 2.58
C VAL A 6 -6.22 -14.26 3.35
N ALA A 7 -6.56 -13.28 4.19
CA ALA A 7 -7.82 -13.26 4.94
C ALA A 7 -9.08 -12.97 4.07
N GLY A 8 -8.94 -12.81 2.74
CA GLY A 8 -10.05 -12.54 1.83
C GLY A 8 -10.69 -11.16 2.02
N ARG A 9 -10.01 -10.26 2.73
CA ARG A 9 -10.52 -8.91 3.04
C ARG A 9 -10.32 -7.93 1.89
N ILE A 10 -9.57 -8.31 0.86
CA ILE A 10 -9.32 -7.46 -0.31
C ILE A 10 -10.02 -8.06 -1.52
N THR A 11 -10.78 -7.23 -2.24
CA THR A 11 -11.36 -7.58 -3.54
C THR A 11 -10.89 -6.59 -4.59
N VAL A 12 -10.66 -7.10 -5.80
CA VAL A 12 -10.37 -6.31 -6.99
C VAL A 12 -11.49 -6.59 -7.98
N ASN A 13 -12.17 -5.55 -8.47
CA ASN A 13 -13.29 -5.69 -9.40
C ASN A 13 -14.36 -6.68 -8.91
N ARG A 14 -14.68 -6.62 -7.61
CA ARG A 14 -15.66 -7.51 -6.91
C ARG A 14 -15.26 -8.99 -6.81
N MET A 15 -14.06 -9.36 -7.21
CA MET A 15 -13.52 -10.71 -7.02
C MET A 15 -12.46 -10.72 -5.91
N PRO A 16 -12.29 -11.81 -5.15
CA PRO A 16 -11.21 -11.94 -4.16
C PRO A 16 -9.85 -11.67 -4.81
N ALA A 17 -9.01 -10.88 -4.13
CA ALA A 17 -7.68 -10.56 -4.62
C ALA A 17 -6.72 -11.74 -4.40
N GLU A 18 -5.83 -11.99 -5.36
CA GLU A 18 -4.76 -12.98 -5.22
C GLU A 18 -3.44 -12.33 -4.76
N VAL A 19 -2.64 -13.07 -4.01
CA VAL A 19 -1.31 -12.61 -3.60
C VAL A 19 -0.44 -12.43 -4.85
N GLY A 20 0.14 -11.24 -5.01
CA GLY A 20 0.95 -10.89 -6.19
C GLY A 20 0.15 -10.35 -7.38
N GLN A 21 -1.17 -10.25 -7.27
CA GLN A 21 -2.01 -9.65 -8.32
C GLN A 21 -1.66 -8.17 -8.54
N LYS A 22 -1.43 -7.79 -9.80
CA LYS A 22 -1.21 -6.40 -10.20
C LYS A 22 -2.55 -5.71 -10.44
N VAL A 23 -2.67 -4.47 -10.00
CA VAL A 23 -3.84 -3.60 -10.23
C VAL A 23 -3.42 -2.35 -11.00
N GLY A 24 -4.30 -1.84 -11.85
CA GLY A 24 -4.11 -0.66 -12.68
C GLY A 24 -5.16 0.44 -12.45
N PRO A 25 -5.02 1.61 -13.12
CA PRO A 25 -5.84 2.81 -12.89
C PRO A 25 -7.36 2.68 -13.05
N GLY A 26 -7.84 1.60 -13.66
CA GLY A 26 -9.26 1.31 -13.84
C GLY A 26 -9.82 0.27 -12.87
N ASP A 27 -8.97 -0.32 -12.02
CA ASP A 27 -9.39 -1.40 -11.12
C ASP A 27 -10.05 -0.86 -9.86
N GLU A 28 -11.18 -1.46 -9.49
CA GLU A 28 -11.91 -1.15 -8.27
C GLU A 28 -11.38 -2.01 -7.13
N VAL A 29 -10.50 -1.44 -6.29
CA VAL A 29 -9.95 -2.14 -5.12
C VAL A 29 -10.81 -1.82 -3.90
N ARG A 30 -11.37 -2.85 -3.25
CA ARG A 30 -12.03 -2.71 -1.95
C ARG A 30 -11.28 -3.46 -0.86
N ILE A 31 -11.18 -2.87 0.32
CA ILE A 31 -10.67 -3.51 1.53
C ILE A 31 -11.80 -3.51 2.57
N ASN A 32 -12.17 -4.68 3.10
CA ASN A 32 -13.31 -4.88 3.99
C ASN A 32 -14.64 -4.33 3.44
N GLY A 33 -14.80 -4.27 2.11
CA GLY A 33 -15.98 -3.71 1.45
C GLY A 33 -15.92 -2.20 1.19
N GLU A 34 -14.93 -1.48 1.73
CA GLU A 34 -14.74 -0.06 1.45
C GLU A 34 -13.86 0.16 0.22
N LEU A 35 -14.27 1.09 -0.66
CA LEU A 35 -13.52 1.44 -1.85
C LEU A 35 -12.24 2.20 -1.49
N VAL A 36 -11.09 1.67 -1.90
CA VAL A 36 -9.78 2.27 -1.68
C VAL A 36 -9.30 2.90 -2.98
N HIS A 37 -9.04 4.20 -2.93
CA HIS A 37 -8.48 4.93 -4.06
C HIS A 37 -6.97 4.68 -4.10
N VAL A 38 -6.55 3.75 -4.94
CA VAL A 38 -5.13 3.48 -5.19
C VAL A 38 -4.55 4.64 -5.99
N ARG A 39 -3.47 5.25 -5.50
CA ARG A 39 -2.75 6.28 -6.23
C ARG A 39 -1.79 5.63 -7.22
N PHE A 40 -2.09 5.77 -8.50
CA PHE A 40 -1.23 5.30 -9.61
C PHE A 40 -0.23 6.35 -10.10
N ALA A 41 -0.34 7.59 -9.60
CA ALA A 41 0.65 8.62 -9.89
C ALA A 41 1.95 8.30 -9.16
N GLU A 42 3.08 8.49 -9.84
CA GLU A 42 4.39 8.45 -9.18
C GLU A 42 4.38 9.44 -8.00
N PRO A 43 4.67 8.97 -6.77
CA PRO A 43 4.77 9.86 -5.65
C PRO A 43 5.91 10.84 -5.92
N ARG A 44 5.67 12.13 -5.67
CA ARG A 44 6.71 13.14 -5.79
C ARG A 44 7.89 12.74 -4.90
N ALA A 45 9.10 12.85 -5.43
CA ALA A 45 10.31 12.64 -4.66
C ALA A 45 10.28 13.52 -3.40
N ARG A 46 10.48 12.91 -2.23
CA ARG A 46 10.59 13.60 -0.94
C ARG A 46 12.05 13.62 -0.54
N VAL A 47 12.65 14.80 -0.50
CA VAL A 47 14.04 14.99 -0.07
C VAL A 47 14.04 15.56 1.35
N LEU A 48 14.77 14.93 2.26
CA LEU A 48 15.00 15.41 3.62
C LEU A 48 16.51 15.56 3.81
N MET A 49 16.95 16.78 4.13
CA MET A 49 18.30 16.99 4.67
C MET A 49 18.19 16.96 6.18
N TYR A 50 18.89 16.02 6.81
CA TYR A 50 18.81 15.81 8.24
C TYR A 50 20.21 15.69 8.83
N HIS A 51 20.49 16.50 9.85
CA HIS A 51 21.68 16.33 10.68
C HIS A 51 21.32 15.34 11.79
N LYS A 52 21.63 14.07 11.57
CA LYS A 52 21.44 13.03 12.57
C LYS A 52 22.53 13.13 13.66
N PRO A 53 22.18 13.42 14.92
CA PRO A 53 23.15 13.47 16.01
C PRO A 53 23.60 12.06 16.43
N ALA A 54 24.72 12.03 17.15
CA ALA A 54 25.19 10.82 17.81
C ALA A 54 24.16 10.33 18.84
N GLY A 55 23.93 9.00 18.87
CA GLY A 55 22.99 8.37 19.80
C GLY A 55 21.55 8.19 19.29
N GLU A 56 21.19 8.77 18.14
CA GLU A 56 19.85 8.58 17.59
C GLU A 56 19.70 7.25 16.85
N ILE A 57 18.60 6.52 17.06
CA ILE A 57 18.26 5.31 16.29
C ILE A 57 17.04 5.62 15.41
N VAL A 58 17.15 5.31 14.12
CA VAL A 58 16.12 5.63 13.10
C VAL A 58 15.56 4.37 12.43
N THR A 59 15.60 3.24 13.13
CA THR A 59 15.00 1.99 12.66
C THR A 59 13.48 2.02 12.91
N ARG A 60 12.69 1.55 11.95
CA ARG A 60 11.29 1.17 12.15
C ARG A 60 11.23 -0.36 12.18
N ASP A 61 10.72 -0.92 13.26
CA ASP A 61 10.28 -2.32 13.31
C ASP A 61 9.06 -2.54 12.40
#